data_AF-A0A8I2FZH8-F1
#
_entry.id   AF-A0A8I2FZH8-F1
#
_cell.length_a   1.000
_cell.length_b   1.000
_cell.length_c   1.000
_cell.angle_alpha   90.00
_cell.angle_beta   90.00
_cell.angle_gamma   90.00
#
_symmetry.space_group_name_H-M   'P 1'
#
loop_
_entity.id
_entity.type
_entity.pdbx_description
1 polymer ?
#
loop_
_entity_poly.entity_id
_entity_poly.type
_entity_poly.pdbx_seq_one_letter_code
_entity_poly.pdbx_strand_id
1 'polypeptide(L)'
;MLNISGGHPKILEKCFTLYIKNSNLKISDLVDNLVQSDLLWRLITPFIQNTQYWQKLCQLLIQDDVGPSQIYLYDPLLRRLYWNNLLKRDKENRRLKWRCKALRLASQQILKCYRKK
;
A
#
# COMPACT_ATOMS: atom_id res chain seq x y z
N MET A 1 8.31 -13.91 -3.51
CA MET A 1 8.56 -12.68 -2.70
C MET A 1 8.23 -11.38 -3.43
N LEU A 2 8.69 -11.15 -4.67
CA LEU A 2 8.41 -9.91 -5.42
C LEU A 2 6.91 -9.63 -5.60
N ASN A 3 6.09 -10.66 -5.79
CA ASN A 3 4.63 -10.51 -5.87
C ASN A 3 4.02 -10.02 -4.54
N ILE A 4 4.59 -10.45 -3.41
CA ILE A 4 4.11 -10.13 -2.06
C ILE A 4 4.59 -8.74 -1.62
N SER A 5 5.84 -8.37 -1.91
CA SER A 5 6.38 -7.05 -1.60
C SER A 5 6.05 -5.98 -2.65
N GLY A 6 5.57 -6.39 -3.83
CA GLY A 6 5.33 -5.49 -4.96
C GLY A 6 6.60 -4.86 -5.52
N GLY A 7 7.78 -5.44 -5.22
CA GLY A 7 9.06 -4.84 -5.55
C GLY A 7 9.31 -3.49 -4.84
N HIS A 8 8.72 -3.29 -3.65
CA HIS A 8 9.09 -2.17 -2.78
C HIS A 8 10.34 -2.57 -1.96
N PRO A 9 11.51 -1.90 -2.11
CA PRO A 9 12.78 -2.36 -1.55
C PRO A 9 12.73 -2.69 -0.05
N LYS A 10 12.23 -1.74 0.76
CA LYS A 10 12.16 -1.93 2.22
C LYS A 10 11.14 -2.99 2.68
N ILE A 11 10.11 -3.26 1.88
CA ILE A 11 9.14 -4.35 2.19
C ILE A 11 9.76 -5.67 1.79
N LEU A 12 10.50 -5.70 0.68
CA LEU A 12 11.22 -6.88 0.23
C LEU A 12 12.26 -7.31 1.27
N GLU A 13 13.02 -6.39 1.85
CA GLU A 13 13.94 -6.66 2.97
C GLU A 13 13.22 -7.30 4.16
N LYS A 14 12.09 -6.71 4.59
CA LYS A 14 11.26 -7.31 5.66
C LYS A 14 10.74 -8.69 5.31
N CYS A 15 10.31 -8.92 4.06
CA CYS A 15 9.90 -10.24 3.60
C CYS A 15 11.05 -11.25 3.70
N PHE A 16 12.27 -10.85 3.35
CA PHE A 16 13.45 -11.72 3.49
C PHE A 16 13.74 -12.06 4.95
N THR A 17 13.75 -11.07 5.85
CA THR A 17 13.95 -11.32 7.28
C THR A 17 12.91 -12.28 7.86
N LEU A 18 11.64 -12.10 7.47
CA LEU A 18 10.55 -12.97 7.93
C LEU A 18 10.64 -14.38 7.33
N TYR A 19 11.03 -14.51 6.06
CA TYR A 19 11.21 -15.80 5.41
C TYR A 19 12.36 -16.62 6.01
N ILE A 20 13.47 -15.95 6.37
CA ILE A 20 14.60 -16.60 7.06
C ILE A 20 14.16 -17.12 8.43
N LYS A 21 13.31 -16.37 9.16
CA LYS A 21 12.79 -16.78 10.47
C LYS A 21 11.72 -17.85 10.37
N ASN A 22 10.85 -17.79 9.36
CA ASN A 22 9.72 -18.69 9.14
C ASN A 22 9.65 -19.06 7.66
N SER A 23 9.97 -20.31 7.33
CA SER A 23 10.10 -20.82 5.95
C SER A 23 8.83 -20.70 5.12
N ASN A 24 7.67 -20.49 5.76
CA ASN A 24 6.36 -20.42 5.13
C ASN A 24 5.71 -19.04 5.36
N LEU A 25 6.10 -18.06 4.53
CA LEU A 25 5.67 -16.67 4.67
C LEU A 25 4.23 -16.45 4.19
N LYS A 26 3.31 -16.20 5.12
CA LYS A 26 1.92 -15.81 4.77
C LYS A 26 1.80 -14.31 4.62
N ILE A 27 0.82 -13.87 3.82
CA ILE A 27 0.51 -12.44 3.65
C ILE A 27 0.04 -11.82 4.97
N SER A 28 -0.68 -12.57 5.82
CA SER A 28 -1.10 -12.14 7.16
C SER A 28 0.09 -11.71 8.02
N ASP A 29 1.12 -12.53 8.07
CA ASP A 29 2.29 -12.29 8.93
C ASP A 29 3.03 -11.04 8.49
N LEU A 30 3.07 -10.80 7.18
CA LEU A 30 3.65 -9.58 6.62
C LEU A 30 2.78 -8.35 6.91
N VAL A 31 1.46 -8.46 6.83
CA VAL A 31 0.53 -7.39 7.19
C VAL A 31 0.75 -6.99 8.65
N ASP A 32 0.76 -7.96 9.57
CA ASP A 32 0.95 -7.70 11.00
C ASP A 32 2.30 -7.01 11.27
N ASN A 33 3.37 -7.50 10.63
CA ASN A 33 4.70 -6.88 10.73
C ASN A 33 4.78 -5.47 10.11
N LEU A 34 4.00 -5.20 9.06
CA LEU A 34 3.94 -3.88 8.44
C LEU A 34 3.13 -2.90 9.27
N VAL A 35 2.05 -3.35 9.91
CA VAL A 35 1.26 -2.52 10.84
C VAL A 35 2.09 -2.08 12.03
N GLN A 36 2.92 -2.97 12.57
CA GLN A 36 3.84 -2.65 13.68
C GLN A 36 5.10 -1.89 13.21
N SER A 37 5.26 -1.63 11.91
CA SER A 37 6.46 -1.01 11.38
C SER A 37 6.35 0.51 11.32
N ASP A 38 7.29 1.21 11.96
CA ASP A 38 7.47 2.67 11.84
C ASP A 38 7.51 3.16 10.40
N LEU A 39 8.11 2.36 9.51
CA LEU A 39 8.18 2.67 8.08
C LEU A 39 6.81 2.98 7.48
N LEU A 40 5.82 2.09 7.69
CA LEU A 40 4.51 2.26 7.07
C LEU A 40 3.80 3.45 7.70
N TRP A 41 3.88 3.59 9.02
CA TRP A 41 3.40 4.76 9.75
C TRP A 41 3.94 6.07 9.19
N ARG A 42 5.26 6.18 9.01
CA ARG A 42 5.89 7.38 8.42
C ARG A 42 5.39 7.67 7.00
N LEU A 43 5.10 6.63 6.20
CA LEU A 43 4.57 6.81 4.84
C LEU A 43 3.11 7.31 4.86
N ILE A 44 2.30 6.90 5.83
CA ILE A 44 0.87 7.23 5.86
C ILE A 44 0.54 8.48 6.69
N THR A 45 1.34 8.84 7.70
CA THR A 45 1.13 10.01 8.58
C THR A 45 0.80 11.29 7.82
N PRO A 46 1.48 11.64 6.71
CA PRO A 46 1.20 12.88 6.00
C PRO A 46 -0.19 12.94 5.36
N PHE A 47 -0.89 11.82 5.22
CA PHE A 47 -2.26 11.75 4.69
C PHE A 47 -3.32 11.80 5.79
N ILE A 48 -2.96 11.53 7.04
CA ILE A 48 -3.87 11.57 8.21
C ILE A 48 -4.16 13.02 8.62
N GLN A 49 -3.17 13.90 8.47
CA GLN A 49 -3.27 15.30 8.90
C GLN A 49 -4.29 16.12 8.10
N ASN A 50 -4.74 15.63 6.94
CA ASN A 50 -5.74 16.29 6.11
C ASN A 50 -6.96 15.36 5.97
N THR A 51 -8.09 15.76 6.58
CA THR A 51 -9.33 14.98 6.63
C THR A 51 -9.85 14.60 5.25
N GLN A 52 -9.75 15.49 4.26
CA GLN A 52 -10.20 15.21 2.89
C GLN A 52 -9.31 14.14 2.22
N TYR A 53 -7.99 14.22 2.42
CA TYR A 53 -7.07 13.18 1.94
C TYR A 53 -7.25 11.87 2.66
N TRP A 54 -7.51 11.89 3.97
CA TRP A 54 -7.79 10.68 4.74
C TRP A 54 -9.05 9.98 4.22
N GLN A 55 -10.17 10.71 4.04
CA GLN A 55 -11.42 10.12 3.52
C GLN A 55 -11.23 9.51 2.13
N LYS A 56 -10.57 10.24 1.22
CA LYS A 56 -10.29 9.77 -0.13
C LYS A 56 -9.36 8.57 -0.13
N LEU A 57 -8.32 8.59 0.70
CA LEU A 57 -7.40 7.46 0.87
C LEU A 57 -8.14 6.23 1.39
N CYS A 58 -9.05 6.37 2.36
CA CYS A 58 -9.88 5.27 2.82
C CYS A 58 -10.73 4.66 1.71
N GLN A 59 -11.36 5.49 0.86
CA GLN A 59 -12.13 5.01 -0.28
C GLN A 59 -11.26 4.21 -1.26
N LEU A 60 -10.07 4.73 -1.59
CA LEU A 60 -9.12 4.07 -2.49
C LEU A 60 -8.57 2.76 -1.91
N LEU A 61 -8.33 2.71 -0.60
CA LEU A 61 -7.81 1.53 0.06
C LEU A 61 -8.80 0.36 0.03
N ILE A 62 -10.10 0.65 0.12
CA ILE A 62 -11.19 -0.36 0.02
C ILE A 62 -11.23 -1.00 -1.38
N GLN A 63 -10.79 -0.29 -2.41
CA GLN A 63 -10.74 -0.77 -3.78
C GLN A 63 -9.41 -1.48 -4.06
N ASP A 64 -9.47 -2.62 -4.76
CA ASP A 64 -8.25 -3.30 -5.25
C ASP A 64 -7.59 -2.52 -6.40
N ASP A 65 -8.41 -1.80 -7.16
CA ASP A 65 -8.02 -1.00 -8.30
C ASP A 65 -8.25 0.48 -8.00
N VAL A 66 -7.22 1.30 -8.21
CA VAL A 66 -7.23 2.73 -7.88
C VAL A 66 -7.78 3.55 -9.05
N GLY A 67 -7.78 3.00 -10.28
CA GLY A 67 -8.33 3.65 -11.46
C GLY A 67 -7.41 3.59 -12.69
N PRO A 68 -7.70 4.37 -13.74
CA PRO A 68 -6.91 4.38 -14.96
C PRO A 68 -5.51 5.00 -14.74
N SER A 69 -4.51 4.41 -15.38
CA SER A 69 -3.14 4.91 -15.43
C SER A 69 -3.05 6.02 -16.48
N GLN A 70 -3.14 7.28 -16.07
CA GLN A 70 -2.96 8.45 -16.95
C GLN A 70 -1.47 8.82 -17.04
N ILE A 71 -0.99 9.26 -18.20
CA ILE A 71 0.42 9.69 -18.39
C ILE A 71 0.81 10.69 -17.28
N TYR A 72 -0.07 11.67 -17.02
CA TYR A 72 0.04 12.58 -15.91
C TYR A 72 -1.01 12.28 -14.83
N LEU A 73 -0.58 12.17 -13.56
CA LEU A 73 -1.49 12.04 -12.42
C LEU A 73 -1.85 13.44 -11.90
N TYR A 74 -3.00 13.97 -12.34
CA TYR A 74 -3.49 15.29 -11.92
C TYR A 74 -3.90 15.32 -10.45
N ASP A 75 -4.43 14.21 -9.95
CA ASP A 75 -4.83 14.08 -8.57
C ASP A 75 -3.61 14.15 -7.63
N PRO A 76 -3.54 15.15 -6.72
CA PRO A 76 -2.37 15.36 -5.88
C PRO A 76 -2.15 14.21 -4.88
N LEU A 77 -3.21 13.56 -4.42
CA LEU A 77 -3.14 12.39 -3.54
C LEU A 77 -2.57 11.20 -4.31
N LEU A 78 -3.14 10.86 -5.48
CA LEU A 78 -2.65 9.73 -6.29
C LEU A 78 -1.19 9.91 -6.70
N ARG A 79 -0.83 11.14 -7.09
CA ARG A 79 0.56 11.50 -7.38
C ARG A 79 1.43 11.23 -6.16
N ARG A 80 1.09 11.77 -4.99
CA ARG A 80 1.89 11.57 -3.77
C ARG A 80 2.00 10.09 -3.39
N LEU A 81 0.94 9.29 -3.51
CA LEU A 81 0.97 7.85 -3.26
C LEU A 81 1.90 7.12 -4.24
N TYR A 82 1.88 7.49 -5.53
CA TYR A 82 2.76 6.93 -6.55
C TYR A 82 4.24 7.26 -6.29
N TRP A 83 4.56 8.53 -6.04
CA TRP A 83 5.95 8.97 -5.76
C TRP A 83 6.51 8.36 -4.47
N ASN A 84 5.66 8.07 -3.48
CA ASN A 84 6.04 7.32 -2.28
C ASN A 84 6.08 5.79 -2.47
N ASN A 85 6.03 5.29 -3.71
CA ASN A 85 6.06 3.87 -4.04
C ASN A 85 4.91 3.03 -3.43
N LEU A 86 3.77 3.65 -3.10
CA LEU A 86 2.58 2.92 -2.61
C LEU A 86 1.74 2.38 -3.76
N LEU A 87 1.81 3.04 -4.93
CA LEU A 87 1.12 2.65 -6.15
C LEU A 87 2.12 2.23 -7.24
N LYS A 88 1.65 1.45 -8.21
CA LYS A 88 2.37 1.11 -9.43
C LYS A 88 1.45 1.17 -10.64
N ARG A 89 2.03 1.47 -11.80
CA ARG A 89 1.35 1.37 -13.09
C ARG A 89 1.39 -0.09 -13.55
N ASP A 90 0.23 -0.62 -13.84
CA ASP A 90 0.07 -1.85 -14.60
C ASP A 90 0.09 -1.49 -16.09
N LYS A 91 1.20 -1.81 -16.77
CA LYS A 91 1.42 -1.45 -18.18
C LYS A 91 0.49 -2.21 -19.12
N GLU A 92 0.15 -3.45 -18.80
CA GLU A 92 -0.70 -4.31 -19.64
C GLU A 92 -2.13 -3.77 -19.64
N ASN A 93 -2.66 -3.46 -18.47
CA ASN A 93 -4.06 -3.06 -18.32
C ASN A 93 -4.28 -1.55 -18.32
N ARG A 94 -3.20 -0.74 -18.38
CA ARG A 94 -3.24 0.71 -18.21
C ARG A 94 -4.00 1.12 -16.94
N ARG A 95 -3.78 0.41 -15.83
CA ARG A 95 -4.41 0.69 -14.52
C ARG A 95 -3.38 1.12 -13.49
N LEU A 96 -3.82 1.92 -12.53
CA LEU A 96 -3.07 2.26 -11.34
C LEU A 96 -3.49 1.28 -10.24
N LYS A 97 -2.54 0.50 -9.72
CA LYS A 97 -2.81 -0.51 -8.68
C LYS A 97 -1.95 -0.25 -7.46
N TRP A 98 -2.40 -0.73 -6.32
CA TRP A 98 -1.56 -0.80 -5.13
C TRP A 98 -0.32 -1.65 -5.40
N ARG A 99 0.84 -1.22 -4.90
CA ARG A 99 2.12 -1.87 -5.19
C ARG A 99 2.09 -3.35 -4.78
N CYS A 100 1.57 -3.62 -3.58
CA CYS A 100 1.24 -4.97 -3.13
C CYS A 100 0.01 -4.99 -2.20
N LYS A 101 -0.57 -6.20 -2.07
CA LYS A 101 -1.75 -6.44 -1.24
C LYS A 101 -1.47 -6.24 0.25
N ALA A 102 -0.31 -6.68 0.75
CA ALA A 102 0.05 -6.54 2.15
C ALA A 102 0.11 -5.06 2.59
N LEU A 103 0.70 -4.20 1.76
CA LEU A 103 0.75 -2.76 2.01
C LEU A 103 -0.66 -2.15 2.06
N ARG A 104 -1.54 -2.50 1.11
CA ARG A 104 -2.92 -2.01 1.08
C ARG A 104 -3.66 -2.41 2.36
N LEU A 105 -3.59 -3.68 2.74
CA LEU A 105 -4.27 -4.21 3.93
C LEU A 105 -3.72 -3.61 5.24
N ALA A 106 -2.39 -3.48 5.36
CA ALA A 106 -1.79 -2.86 6.53
C ALA A 106 -2.18 -1.37 6.65
N SER A 107 -2.19 -0.63 5.54
CA SER A 107 -2.67 0.77 5.52
C SER A 107 -4.15 0.88 5.87
N GLN A 108 -5.01 -0.04 5.40
CA GLN A 108 -6.42 -0.10 5.81
C GLN A 108 -6.56 -0.29 7.32
N GLN A 109 -5.79 -1.21 7.92
CA GLN A 109 -5.83 -1.48 9.36
C GLN A 109 -5.38 -0.27 10.17
N ILE A 110 -4.26 0.36 9.81
CA ILE A 110 -3.76 1.53 10.53
C ILE A 110 -4.76 2.70 10.48
N LEU A 111 -5.31 2.97 9.30
CA LEU A 111 -6.24 4.07 9.10
C LEU A 111 -7.68 3.74 9.51
N LYS A 112 -7.94 2.50 9.93
CA LYS A 112 -9.28 1.97 10.28
C LYS A 112 -10.29 2.18 9.15
N CYS A 113 -9.85 2.06 7.90
CA CYS A 113 -10.68 2.21 6.72
C CYS A 113 -11.36 0.86 6.42
N TYR A 114 -12.59 0.68 6.89
CA TYR A 114 -13.38 -0.53 6.64
C TYR A 114 -14.55 -0.22 5.73
N ARG A 115 -14.91 -1.17 4.86
CA ARG A 115 -16.15 -1.11 4.10
C ARG A 115 -17.30 -1.21 5.10
N LYS A 116 -18.10 -0.14 5.27
CA LYS A 116 -19.37 -0.25 5.98
C LYS A 116 -20.22 -1.27 5.23
N LYS A 117 -20.68 -2.30 5.95
CA LYS A 117 -21.65 -3.28 5.45
C LYS A 117 -22.99 -2.58 5.21
#